data_AF-A0ABD4ZH95-F1
#
_entry.id   AF-A0ABD4ZH95-F1
#
_cell.length_a   1.000
_cell.length_b   1.000
_cell.length_c   1.000
_cell.angle_alpha   90.00
_cell.angle_beta   90.00
_cell.angle_gamma   90.00
#
_symmetry.space_group_name_H-M   'P 1'
#
loop_
_entity.id
_entity.type
_entity.pdbx_description
1 polymer ?
#
loop_
_entity_poly.entity_id
_entity_poly.type
_entity_poly.pdbx_seq_one_letter_code
_entity_poly.pdbx_strand_id
1 'polypeptide(L)'
;KLLKEYLPASYHEGSKNPVARERVHSAATIAGIAFANAFLGVCHSMAHKLGSQFHIPHGLANALLICNVIRYNANDNPTKQ
;
A
#
# COMPACT_ATOMS: atom_id res chain seq x y z
N LYS A 1 -4.32 7.26 -8.24
CA LYS A 1 -5.51 8.10 -8.49
C LYS A 1 -6.64 7.76 -7.53
N LEU A 2 -7.27 6.59 -7.67
CA LEU A 2 -8.43 6.18 -6.85
C LEU A 2 -8.20 6.23 -5.33
N LEU A 3 -7.12 5.62 -4.80
CA LEU A 3 -6.88 5.63 -3.35
C LEU A 3 -6.69 7.06 -2.79
N LYS A 4 -5.99 7.94 -3.51
CA LYS A 4 -5.80 9.33 -3.07
C LYS A 4 -7.14 10.09 -2.95
N GLU A 5 -8.07 9.79 -3.85
CA GLU A 5 -9.35 10.49 -3.98
C GLU A 5 -10.42 9.92 -3.04
N TYR A 6 -10.53 8.60 -2.93
CA TYR A 6 -11.66 7.95 -2.25
C TYR A 6 -11.34 7.35 -0.87
N LEU A 7 -10.07 7.16 -0.52
CA LEU A 7 -9.72 6.53 0.77
C LEU A 7 -10.17 7.35 1.99
N PRO A 8 -10.01 8.70 2.04
CA PRO A 8 -10.48 9.47 3.19
C PRO A 8 -11.99 9.36 3.40
N ALA A 9 -12.79 9.52 2.33
CA ALA A 9 -14.24 9.39 2.39
C ALA A 9 -14.69 7.98 2.80
N SER A 10 -14.07 6.94 2.22
CA SER A 10 -14.35 5.54 2.57
C SER A 10 -14.08 5.24 4.05
N TYR A 11 -13.04 5.85 4.64
CA TYR A 11 -12.72 5.70 6.05
C TYR A 11 -13.69 6.47 6.97
N HIS A 12 -13.95 7.75 6.69
CA HIS A 12 -14.77 8.59 7.57
C HIS A 12 -16.27 8.30 7.49
N GLU A 13 -16.79 7.99 6.30
CA GLU A 13 -18.23 7.79 6.07
C GLU A 13 -18.63 6.31 6.08
N GLY A 14 -17.66 5.41 5.84
CA GLY A 14 -17.87 3.97 5.94
C GLY A 14 -19.04 3.47 5.10
N SER A 15 -19.95 2.72 5.74
CA SER A 15 -21.13 2.15 5.07
C SER A 15 -22.10 3.19 4.53
N LYS A 16 -22.03 4.45 4.99
CA LYS A 16 -22.89 5.54 4.51
C LYS A 16 -22.49 6.04 3.11
N ASN A 17 -21.27 5.73 2.65
CA ASN A 17 -20.77 6.10 1.33
C ASN A 17 -20.33 4.84 0.55
N PRO A 18 -21.28 4.05 0.02
CA PRO A 18 -20.98 2.80 -0.67
C PRO A 18 -20.12 3.01 -1.93
N VAL A 19 -20.27 4.15 -2.60
CA VAL A 19 -19.48 4.49 -3.80
C VAL A 19 -18.00 4.65 -3.45
N ALA A 20 -17.67 5.38 -2.37
CA ALA A 20 -16.28 5.53 -1.95
C ALA A 20 -15.65 4.18 -1.56
N ARG A 21 -16.42 3.32 -0.89
CA ARG A 21 -15.97 1.95 -0.56
C ARG A 21 -15.71 1.12 -1.80
N GLU A 22 -16.64 1.11 -2.74
CA GLU A 22 -16.50 0.39 -4.01
C GLU A 22 -15.22 0.83 -4.74
N ARG A 23 -14.99 2.14 -4.87
CA ARG A 23 -13.79 2.68 -5.54
C ARG A 23 -12.49 2.28 -4.84
N VAL A 24 -12.45 2.23 -3.51
CA VAL A 24 -11.29 1.74 -2.75
C VAL A 24 -11.07 0.25 -2.98
N HIS A 25 -12.13 -0.56 -3.00
CA HIS A 25 -12.04 -1.99 -3.30
C HIS A 25 -11.56 -2.25 -4.73
N SER A 26 -12.09 -1.54 -5.74
CA SER A 26 -11.59 -1.63 -7.12
C SER A 26 -10.12 -1.24 -7.22
N ALA A 27 -9.70 -0.19 -6.51
CA ALA A 27 -8.30 0.23 -6.47
C ALA A 27 -7.39 -0.85 -5.86
N ALA A 28 -7.85 -1.52 -4.80
CA ALA A 28 -7.13 -2.64 -4.19
C ALA A 28 -7.00 -3.82 -5.15
N THR A 29 -8.05 -4.15 -5.91
CA THR A 29 -8.02 -5.21 -6.93
C THR A 29 -7.01 -4.88 -8.04
N ILE A 30 -7.04 -3.66 -8.59
CA ILE A 30 -6.08 -3.23 -9.62
C ILE A 30 -4.65 -3.28 -9.09
N ALA A 31 -4.42 -2.84 -7.85
CA ALA A 31 -3.12 -2.93 -7.19
C ALA A 31 -2.66 -4.40 -7.07
N GLY A 32 -3.56 -5.31 -6.66
CA GLY A 32 -3.28 -6.75 -6.61
C GLY A 32 -2.89 -7.34 -7.96
N ILE A 33 -3.58 -6.98 -9.04
CA ILE A 33 -3.22 -7.38 -10.41
C ILE A 33 -1.83 -6.87 -10.78
N ALA A 34 -1.50 -5.63 -10.43
CA ALA A 34 -0.17 -5.08 -10.71
C ALA A 34 0.92 -5.86 -9.96
N PHE A 35 0.75 -6.13 -8.67
CA PHE A 35 1.77 -6.80 -7.84
C PHE A 35 1.94 -8.27 -8.21
N ALA A 36 0.89 -8.93 -8.71
CA ALA A 36 0.97 -10.29 -9.21
C ALA A 36 1.86 -10.41 -10.47
N ASN A 37 1.99 -9.34 -11.24
CA ASN A 37 2.76 -9.33 -12.49
C ASN A 37 4.12 -8.63 -12.38
N ALA A 38 4.20 -7.58 -11.56
CA ALA A 38 5.42 -6.79 -11.36
C ALA A 38 6.18 -7.15 -10.08
N PHE A 39 5.68 -8.12 -9.31
CA PHE A 39 6.15 -8.45 -7.98
C PHE A 39 6.10 -7.26 -7.01
N LEU A 40 6.74 -7.43 -5.85
CA LEU A 40 6.85 -6.42 -4.79
C LEU A 40 8.34 -6.22 -4.47
N GLY A 41 8.66 -5.12 -3.80
CA GLY A 41 10.04 -4.74 -3.48
C GLY A 41 10.32 -4.63 -1.99
N VAL A 42 11.35 -3.85 -1.66
CA VAL A 42 11.92 -3.70 -0.31
C VAL A 42 10.90 -3.33 0.77
N CYS A 43 9.87 -2.53 0.44
CA CYS A 43 8.80 -2.19 1.39
C CYS A 43 8.11 -3.42 1.96
N HIS A 44 7.71 -4.34 1.10
CA HIS A 44 6.96 -5.53 1.50
C HIS A 44 7.87 -6.51 2.27
N SER A 45 9.11 -6.68 1.81
CA SER A 45 10.12 -7.50 2.47
C SER A 45 10.41 -7.04 3.90
N MET A 46 10.55 -5.73 4.12
CA MET A 46 10.75 -5.17 5.46
C MET A 46 9.48 -5.27 6.32
N ALA A 47 8.30 -5.05 5.75
CA ALA A 47 7.04 -5.18 6.46
C ALA A 47 6.84 -6.60 7.03
N HIS A 48 7.27 -7.65 6.31
CA HIS A 48 7.25 -9.03 6.82
C HIS A 48 8.13 -9.22 8.06
N LYS A 49 9.34 -8.65 8.07
CA LYS A 49 10.26 -8.76 9.21
C LYS A 49 9.78 -7.97 10.43
N LEU A 50 9.26 -6.76 10.22
CA LEU A 50 8.65 -5.98 11.30
C LEU A 50 7.42 -6.68 11.87
N GLY A 51 6.56 -7.22 11.00
CA GLY A 51 5.39 -7.99 11.41
C GLY A 51 5.74 -9.23 12.22
N SER A 52 6.76 -9.99 11.81
CA SER A 52 7.17 -11.20 12.55
C SER A 52 7.81 -10.89 13.90
N GLN A 53 8.63 -9.83 13.97
CA GLN A 53 9.40 -9.51 15.18
C GLN A 53 8.59 -8.75 16.23
N PHE A 54 7.73 -7.83 15.79
CA PHE A 54 7.02 -6.90 16.68
C PHE A 54 5.50 -7.08 16.66
N HIS A 55 5.00 -8.09 15.96
CA HIS A 55 3.57 -8.40 15.84
C HIS A 55 2.72 -7.24 15.29
N ILE A 56 3.30 -6.44 14.40
CA ILE A 56 2.62 -5.30 13.76
C ILE A 56 1.74 -5.83 12.62
N PRO A 57 0.46 -5.39 12.52
CA PRO A 57 -0.40 -5.74 11.39
C PRO A 57 0.25 -5.38 10.06
N HIS A 58 0.21 -6.31 9.10
CA HIS A 58 0.95 -6.18 7.84
C HIS A 58 0.67 -4.87 7.09
N GLY A 59 -0.60 -4.46 6.98
CA GLY A 59 -0.97 -3.21 6.31
C GLY A 59 -0.38 -1.97 7.01
N LEU A 60 -0.35 -1.97 8.34
CA LEU A 60 0.24 -0.89 9.13
C LEU A 60 1.76 -0.85 8.98
N ALA A 61 2.43 -2.00 8.99
CA ALA A 61 3.87 -2.08 8.76
C ALA A 61 4.26 -1.50 7.39
N ASN A 62 3.51 -1.83 6.32
CA ASN A 62 3.72 -1.21 5.00
C ASN A 62 3.44 0.30 5.03
N ALA A 63 2.36 0.75 5.68
CA ALA A 63 2.01 2.17 5.76
C ALA A 63 3.09 3.01 6.48
N LEU A 64 3.73 2.46 7.51
CA LEU A 64 4.84 3.10 8.22
C LEU A 64 6.09 3.23 7.35
N LEU A 65 6.32 2.29 6.44
CA LEU A 65 7.55 2.21 5.64
C LEU A 65 7.47 2.89 4.27
N ILE A 66 6.27 2.94 3.65
CA ILE A 66 6.12 3.24 2.22
C ILE A 66 6.76 4.57 1.81
N CYS A 67 6.61 5.63 2.61
CA CYS A 67 7.20 6.94 2.31
C CYS A 67 8.73 6.91 2.32
N ASN A 68 9.34 6.19 3.26
CA ASN A 68 10.79 6.06 3.35
C ASN A 68 11.35 5.21 2.19
N VAL A 69 10.65 4.13 1.83
CA VAL A 69 11.06 3.28 0.72
C VAL A 69 10.93 3.99 -0.63
N ILE A 70 9.88 4.80 -0.82
CA ILE A 70 9.76 5.65 -2.02
C ILE A 70 10.96 6.59 -2.13
N ARG A 71 11.34 7.27 -1.04
CA ARG A 71 12.52 8.15 -1.02
C ARG A 71 13.82 7.40 -1.31
N TYR A 72 14.00 6.22 -0.74
CA TYR A 72 15.17 5.37 -0.98
C TYR A 72 15.26 4.91 -2.44
N ASN A 73 14.14 4.50 -3.05
CA ASN A 73 14.10 4.04 -4.43
C ASN A 73 14.19 5.18 -5.45
N ALA A 74 13.76 6.39 -5.09
CA ALA A 74 13.84 7.60 -5.92
C ALA A 74 15.26 8.19 -5.90
N ASN A 75 16.22 7.43 -6.40
CA ASN A 75 17.61 7.86 -6.58
C ASN A 75 18.01 7.82 -8.07
N ASP A 76 19.06 8.55 -8.44
CA ASP A 76 19.47 8.74 -9.84
C ASP A 76 20.08 7.49 -10.49
N ASN A 77 20.49 6.50 -9.68
CA ASN A 77 21.11 5.26 -10.16
C ASN A 77 20.51 4.04 -9.44
N PRO A 78 19.25 3.70 -9.70
CA PRO A 78 18.54 2.70 -8.93
C PRO A 78 19.11 1.30 -9.22
N THR A 79 19.40 0.55 -8.16
CA THR A 79 19.70 -0.88 -8.28
C THR A 79 18.42 -1.65 -8.56
N LYS A 80 18.49 -2.65 -9.44
CA LYS A 80 17.37 -3.56 -9.71
C LYS A 80 16.93 -4.23 -8.41
N GLN A 81 15.63 -4.19 -8.12
CA GLN A 81 15.01 -4.91 -6.99
C GLN A 81 14.51 -6.28 -7.41
#